data_AF-A0A674DL50-F1
#
_entry.id   AF-A0A674DL50-F1
#
_cell.length_a   1.000
_cell.length_b   1.000
_cell.length_c   1.000
_cell.angle_alpha   90.00
_cell.angle_beta   90.00
_cell.angle_gamma   90.00
#
_symmetry.space_group_name_H-M   'P 1'
#
loop_
_entity.id
_entity.type
_entity.pdbx_description
1 polymer ?
#
loop_
_entity_poly.entity_id
_entity_poly.type
_entity_poly.pdbx_seq_one_letter_code
_entity_poly.pdbx_strand_id
1 'polypeptide(L)'
;MQSTANYLWLISDLLGQGATANVYRGRHKKTGDLYAVKVFNNLSFLRPLDVQMREFEVLKKLNHKNIVKLFAVEEEHPDMYERAVLRKEHQKKYGATVDLWSIGVTFFHAATGSLPFRPFEGPRRNKEVMYKIITEKPSGTVSGQQKFENGKIEWNTEMPVSCNLSKGLQSLLTPVLANILEADQEKCWGFDQFFAETSDILHRTVVLVFSLQQATLHYIYIHQYNTATLFQELLSRRCSIPVHNQELLYEGRRLQLEPNRQAQTFPRTSRDNPIMLLSRESVATVGLIFEDPSPPKVQPRYDLDLDASYAKTFAGDVGHLWKTSDSLLVCQELVRKGVRGLIELMKEDYSEMVHKKSEVIHICHYCTQILEKTEQLYEVLMRANMLSSSEYDEISDMRKKIVLISNSLVPMEQMIQDIKSKFLSGGVLTDSWTQAGTHPEDRNVERIKVLLDSITAIYHQFKKDKAERRLPYNEEQIHKFDKQKLVFHATKARSLFTEECAMKYRLFISKSEEWMRKVHHVRKQLIGLTSQFNSVEKEVSMVMERVIKLQEQLPGKVLPLASSGMVKPQAYLSQSTLVEMTLGMKKLKEEMEGVVKELAENNHFLERFGSLTSLDGGMRSVDRI
;
A
#
# COMPACT_ATOMS: atom_id res chain seq x y z
N MET A 1 -8.69 18.14 -51.60
CA MET A 1 -9.75 18.40 -50.60
C MET A 1 -10.99 17.64 -51.05
N GLN A 2 -11.66 16.94 -50.15
CA GLN A 2 -12.89 16.19 -50.42
C GLN A 2 -14.03 16.72 -49.54
N SER A 3 -15.28 16.48 -49.94
CA SER A 3 -16.44 16.94 -49.17
C SER A 3 -17.72 16.17 -49.48
N THR A 4 -18.63 16.14 -48.52
CA THR A 4 -20.03 15.72 -48.67
C THR A 4 -20.96 16.94 -48.60
N ALA A 5 -22.27 16.74 -48.45
CA ALA A 5 -23.22 17.83 -48.24
C ALA A 5 -22.83 18.71 -47.04
N ASN A 6 -22.54 18.12 -45.88
CA ASN A 6 -22.32 18.86 -44.64
C ASN A 6 -20.88 18.85 -44.12
N TYR A 7 -19.98 18.04 -44.68
CA TYR A 7 -18.61 17.89 -44.17
C TYR A 7 -17.55 18.13 -45.24
N LEU A 8 -16.36 18.57 -44.85
CA LEU A 8 -15.18 18.67 -45.71
C LEU A 8 -13.92 18.20 -44.98
N TRP A 9 -12.95 17.67 -45.72
CA TRP A 9 -11.66 17.22 -45.18
C TRP A 9 -10.52 17.33 -46.20
N LEU A 10 -9.29 17.39 -45.68
CA LEU A 10 -8.08 17.31 -46.48
C LEU A 10 -7.56 15.88 -46.49
N ILE A 11 -7.08 15.42 -47.65
CA ILE A 11 -6.52 14.06 -47.79
C ILE A 11 -5.22 13.92 -46.95
N SER A 12 -4.50 15.03 -46.74
CA SER A 12 -3.32 15.11 -45.86
C SER A 12 -3.66 14.89 -44.39
N ASP A 13 -4.91 15.12 -43.99
CA ASP A 13 -5.36 15.03 -42.60
C ASP A 13 -5.84 13.60 -42.26
N LEU A 14 -5.11 12.60 -42.73
CA LEU A 14 -5.39 11.19 -42.50
C LEU A 14 -5.13 10.82 -41.03
N LEU A 15 -6.15 10.29 -40.36
CA LEU A 15 -6.09 9.81 -38.98
C LEU A 15 -5.83 8.30 -38.89
N GLY A 16 -6.33 7.53 -39.86
CA GLY A 16 -6.18 6.08 -39.88
C GLY A 16 -6.42 5.49 -41.26
N GLN A 17 -5.68 4.43 -41.58
CA GLN A 17 -5.79 3.70 -42.83
C GLN A 17 -6.07 2.23 -42.54
N GLY A 18 -7.10 1.70 -43.19
CA GLY A 18 -7.46 0.28 -43.14
C GLY A 18 -7.65 -0.29 -44.53
N ALA A 19 -7.78 -1.62 -44.61
CA ALA A 19 -8.04 -2.31 -45.88
C ALA A 19 -9.36 -1.89 -46.55
N THR A 20 -10.33 -1.43 -45.76
CA THR A 20 -11.70 -1.10 -46.17
C THR A 20 -11.97 0.40 -46.20
N ALA A 21 -11.28 1.21 -45.39
CA ALA A 21 -11.59 2.63 -45.31
C ALA A 21 -10.37 3.42 -44.86
N ASN A 22 -10.42 4.71 -45.22
CA ASN A 22 -9.54 5.73 -44.66
C ASN A 22 -10.37 6.60 -43.72
N VAL A 23 -9.77 7.05 -42.62
CA VAL A 23 -10.39 7.95 -41.66
C VAL A 23 -9.62 9.26 -41.69
N TYR A 24 -10.32 10.36 -41.93
CA TYR A 24 -9.75 11.70 -42.02
C TYR A 24 -10.27 12.60 -40.91
N ARG A 25 -9.50 13.61 -40.54
CA ARG A 25 -9.98 14.72 -39.73
C ARG A 25 -10.73 15.69 -40.64
N GLY A 26 -12.04 15.74 -40.49
CA GLY A 26 -12.92 16.65 -41.21
C GLY A 26 -13.55 17.71 -40.31
N ARG A 27 -14.25 18.63 -40.94
CA ARG A 27 -15.05 19.67 -40.27
C ARG A 27 -16.46 19.70 -40.82
N HIS A 28 -17.42 19.98 -39.95
CA HIS A 28 -18.77 20.31 -40.37
C HIS A 28 -18.78 21.72 -40.98
N LYS A 29 -19.33 21.86 -42.20
CA LYS A 29 -19.24 23.06 -43.02
C LYS A 29 -19.86 24.30 -42.38
N LYS A 30 -20.94 24.12 -41.61
CA LYS A 30 -21.67 25.26 -41.00
C LYS A 30 -21.15 25.64 -39.63
N THR A 31 -20.79 24.65 -38.80
CA THR A 31 -20.41 24.89 -37.39
C THR A 31 -18.91 24.95 -37.18
N GLY A 32 -18.12 24.40 -38.11
CA GLY A 32 -16.66 24.33 -37.98
C GLY A 32 -16.15 23.23 -37.05
N ASP A 33 -17.06 22.53 -36.36
CA ASP A 33 -16.77 21.44 -35.44
C ASP A 33 -16.00 20.31 -36.12
N LEU A 34 -15.07 19.69 -35.39
CA LEU A 34 -14.20 18.63 -35.87
C LEU A 34 -14.89 17.26 -35.79
N TYR A 35 -14.74 16.46 -36.84
CA TYR A 35 -15.26 15.09 -36.93
C TYR A 35 -14.21 14.14 -37.51
N ALA A 36 -14.33 12.85 -37.19
CA ALA A 36 -13.62 11.79 -37.90
C ALA A 36 -14.49 11.30 -39.06
N VAL A 37 -14.06 11.56 -40.30
CA VAL A 37 -14.78 11.17 -41.51
C VAL A 37 -14.20 9.86 -42.02
N LYS A 38 -14.96 8.78 -41.92
CA LYS A 38 -14.58 7.47 -42.45
C LYS A 38 -15.08 7.32 -43.89
N VAL A 39 -14.15 7.35 -44.84
CA VAL A 39 -14.42 7.19 -46.28
C VAL A 39 -14.10 5.75 -46.67
N PHE A 40 -15.12 5.02 -47.12
CA PHE A 40 -14.97 3.65 -47.59
C PHE A 40 -14.28 3.63 -48.95
N ASN A 41 -13.30 2.74 -49.12
CA ASN A 41 -12.64 2.55 -50.41
C ASN A 41 -13.43 1.56 -51.29
N ASN A 42 -13.04 1.43 -52.55
CA ASN A 42 -13.68 0.54 -53.51
C ASN A 42 -13.73 -0.93 -53.04
N LEU A 43 -12.79 -1.37 -52.19
CA LEU A 43 -12.77 -2.72 -51.63
C LEU A 43 -13.89 -2.95 -50.60
N SER A 44 -14.39 -1.91 -49.93
CA SER A 44 -15.52 -2.04 -48.99
C SER A 44 -16.85 -2.26 -49.66
N PHE A 45 -17.03 -1.66 -50.84
CA PHE A 45 -18.21 -1.83 -51.67
C PHE A 45 -18.30 -3.24 -52.29
N LEU A 46 -17.24 -4.05 -52.18
CA LEU A 46 -17.26 -5.48 -52.51
C LEU A 46 -18.15 -6.30 -51.55
N ARG A 47 -18.52 -5.77 -50.38
CA ARG A 47 -19.41 -6.45 -49.42
C ARG A 47 -20.86 -6.29 -49.87
N PRO A 48 -21.74 -7.30 -49.72
CA PRO A 48 -23.16 -7.15 -50.05
C PRO A 48 -23.76 -5.92 -49.36
N LEU A 49 -24.56 -5.13 -50.10
CA LEU A 49 -25.14 -3.89 -49.60
C LEU A 49 -25.89 -4.10 -48.27
N ASP A 50 -26.61 -5.22 -48.15
CA ASP A 50 -27.34 -5.61 -46.94
C ASP A 50 -26.42 -5.83 -45.71
N VAL A 51 -25.16 -6.22 -45.91
CA VAL A 51 -24.18 -6.36 -44.81
C VAL A 51 -23.69 -4.99 -44.36
N GLN A 52 -23.42 -4.08 -45.30
CA GLN A 52 -22.98 -2.72 -45.01
C GLN A 52 -24.09 -1.93 -44.31
N MET A 53 -25.32 -2.00 -44.82
CA MET A 53 -26.49 -1.34 -44.23
C MET A 53 -26.79 -1.86 -42.82
N ARG A 54 -26.62 -3.18 -42.57
CA ARG A 54 -26.75 -3.74 -41.22
C ARG A 54 -25.71 -3.18 -40.24
N GLU A 55 -24.44 -3.03 -40.65
CA GLU A 55 -23.42 -2.39 -39.80
C GLU A 55 -23.81 -0.95 -39.44
N PHE A 56 -24.28 -0.16 -40.41
CA PHE A 56 -24.70 1.23 -40.16
C PHE A 56 -25.92 1.31 -39.24
N GLU A 57 -26.93 0.47 -39.46
CA GLU A 57 -28.13 0.47 -38.63
C GLU A 57 -27.85 0.02 -37.19
N VAL A 58 -26.90 -0.89 -36.98
CA VAL A 58 -26.42 -1.21 -35.62
C VAL A 58 -25.70 -0.01 -35.02
N LEU A 59 -24.73 0.58 -35.72
CA LEU A 59 -23.95 1.72 -35.20
C LEU A 59 -24.80 2.95 -34.90
N LYS A 60 -25.85 3.22 -35.69
CA LYS A 60 -26.81 4.31 -35.44
C LYS A 60 -27.59 4.14 -34.14
N LYS A 61 -27.88 2.90 -33.74
CA LYS A 61 -28.62 2.59 -32.50
C LYS A 61 -27.74 2.65 -31.26
N LEU A 62 -26.42 2.59 -31.39
CA LEU A 62 -25.50 2.61 -30.26
C LEU A 62 -25.33 4.04 -29.72
N ASN A 63 -25.76 4.24 -28.47
CA ASN A 63 -25.58 5.48 -27.75
C ASN A 63 -25.07 5.20 -26.33
N HIS A 64 -23.75 5.15 -26.17
CA HIS A 64 -23.12 4.85 -24.89
C HIS A 64 -21.76 5.56 -24.79
N LYS A 65 -21.38 5.98 -23.58
CA LYS A 65 -20.14 6.75 -23.32
C LYS A 65 -18.86 6.04 -23.76
N ASN A 66 -18.87 4.70 -23.83
CA ASN A 66 -17.73 3.88 -24.22
C ASN A 66 -17.74 3.44 -25.70
N ILE A 67 -18.65 3.99 -26.52
CA ILE A 67 -18.75 3.69 -27.96
C ILE A 67 -18.62 4.99 -28.75
N VAL A 68 -17.79 5.00 -29.79
CA VAL A 68 -17.66 6.16 -30.69
C VAL A 68 -18.98 6.36 -31.43
N LYS A 69 -19.59 7.53 -31.25
CA LYS A 69 -20.91 7.85 -31.80
C LYS A 69 -20.84 8.07 -33.31
N LEU A 70 -21.74 7.40 -34.04
CA LEU A 70 -22.02 7.69 -35.44
C LEU A 70 -23.01 8.85 -35.52
N PHE A 71 -22.57 9.99 -36.07
CA PHE A 71 -23.43 11.18 -36.20
C PHE A 71 -24.28 11.15 -37.47
N ALA A 72 -23.66 10.79 -38.60
CA ALA A 72 -24.31 10.78 -39.90
C ALA A 72 -23.62 9.78 -40.83
N VAL A 73 -24.35 9.36 -41.86
CA VAL A 73 -23.82 8.66 -43.04
C VAL A 73 -24.19 9.52 -44.24
N GLU A 74 -23.21 9.96 -45.01
CA GLU A 74 -23.39 10.83 -46.16
C GLU A 74 -22.64 10.27 -47.37
N GLU A 75 -23.15 10.53 -48.57
CA GLU A 75 -22.50 10.14 -49.82
C GLU A 75 -21.51 11.21 -50.29
N GLU A 76 -20.38 10.76 -50.84
CA GLU A 76 -19.44 11.63 -51.56
C GLU A 76 -20.00 11.95 -52.95
N HIS A 77 -19.66 13.11 -53.52
CA HIS A 77 -20.23 13.59 -54.80
C HIS A 77 -19.97 12.59 -55.97
N PRO A 78 -20.87 12.42 -56.96
CA PRO A 78 -21.11 11.16 -57.69
C PRO A 78 -20.08 10.66 -58.74
N ASP A 79 -18.91 11.27 -58.92
CA ASP A 79 -18.12 11.12 -60.16
C ASP A 79 -17.04 10.01 -60.15
N MET A 80 -17.21 8.86 -59.47
CA MET A 80 -16.19 7.80 -59.57
C MET A 80 -16.65 6.38 -59.20
N TYR A 81 -17.33 5.65 -60.12
CA TYR A 81 -17.48 4.19 -59.98
C TYR A 81 -17.55 3.44 -61.31
N GLU A 82 -16.56 2.59 -61.62
CA GLU A 82 -16.80 1.33 -62.33
C GLU A 82 -15.67 0.28 -62.15
N ARG A 83 -16.11 -0.98 -61.96
CA ARG A 83 -15.49 -2.30 -62.28
C ARG A 83 -14.78 -3.17 -61.21
N ALA A 84 -15.33 -4.41 -61.16
CA ALA A 84 -14.69 -5.74 -61.16
C ALA A 84 -14.34 -6.50 -59.85
N VAL A 85 -15.25 -7.40 -59.42
CA VAL A 85 -15.24 -8.89 -59.54
C VAL A 85 -14.17 -9.78 -58.81
N LEU A 86 -14.69 -10.67 -57.93
CA LEU A 86 -14.37 -12.09 -57.55
C LEU A 86 -13.62 -12.53 -56.25
N ARG A 87 -14.30 -13.48 -55.54
CA ARG A 87 -13.88 -14.63 -54.66
C ARG A 87 -13.37 -14.32 -53.23
N LYS A 88 -13.53 -15.14 -52.17
CA LYS A 88 -14.09 -16.49 -51.86
C LYS A 88 -14.38 -16.51 -50.33
N GLU A 89 -15.41 -17.21 -49.86
CA GLU A 89 -15.75 -17.31 -48.42
C GLU A 89 -14.76 -18.19 -47.63
N HIS A 90 -14.33 -17.69 -46.47
CA HIS A 90 -13.63 -18.51 -45.46
C HIS A 90 -14.65 -19.03 -44.44
N GLN A 91 -14.85 -20.34 -44.45
CA GLN A 91 -15.68 -21.08 -43.51
C GLN A 91 -14.95 -21.26 -42.17
N LYS A 92 -15.19 -20.35 -41.21
CA LYS A 92 -15.17 -20.65 -39.77
C LYS A 92 -16.00 -19.58 -39.07
N LYS A 93 -17.17 -19.96 -38.54
CA LYS A 93 -17.98 -19.09 -37.68
C LYS A 93 -17.25 -18.98 -36.34
N TYR A 94 -16.50 -17.90 -36.16
CA TYR A 94 -15.90 -17.57 -34.86
C TYR A 94 -17.03 -17.13 -33.91
N GLY A 95 -17.11 -17.76 -32.73
CA GLY A 95 -18.07 -17.41 -31.69
C GLY A 95 -17.64 -16.16 -30.92
N ALA A 96 -18.54 -15.64 -30.08
CA ALA A 96 -18.34 -14.43 -29.30
C ALA A 96 -17.11 -14.51 -28.34
N THR A 97 -16.67 -15.71 -27.96
CA THR A 97 -15.49 -15.94 -27.10
C THR A 97 -14.16 -15.51 -27.73
N VAL A 98 -14.09 -15.35 -29.06
CA VAL A 98 -12.88 -14.84 -29.74
C VAL A 98 -12.58 -13.39 -29.36
N ASP A 99 -13.61 -12.61 -29.04
CA ASP A 99 -13.44 -11.23 -28.60
C ASP A 99 -12.75 -11.17 -27.24
N LEU A 100 -13.05 -12.11 -26.33
CA LEU A 100 -12.40 -12.21 -25.01
C LEU A 100 -10.90 -12.49 -25.12
N TRP A 101 -10.47 -13.28 -26.10
CA TRP A 101 -9.04 -13.47 -26.37
C TRP A 101 -8.35 -12.16 -26.75
N SER A 102 -8.96 -11.40 -27.66
CA SER A 102 -8.41 -10.11 -28.09
C SER A 102 -8.36 -9.08 -26.96
N ILE A 103 -9.37 -9.09 -26.07
CA ILE A 103 -9.40 -8.29 -24.85
C ILE A 103 -8.27 -8.71 -23.91
N GLY A 104 -8.09 -10.01 -23.69
CA GLY A 104 -7.02 -10.54 -22.84
C GLY A 104 -5.62 -10.14 -23.33
N VAL A 105 -5.37 -10.26 -24.63
CA VAL A 105 -4.10 -9.81 -25.24
C VAL A 105 -3.90 -8.30 -25.04
N THR A 106 -4.98 -7.52 -25.19
CA THR A 106 -4.96 -6.07 -25.00
C THR A 106 -4.67 -5.68 -23.56
N PHE A 107 -5.33 -6.33 -22.58
CA PHE A 107 -5.10 -6.11 -21.15
C PHE A 107 -3.67 -6.48 -20.75
N PHE A 108 -3.16 -7.62 -21.19
CA PHE A 108 -1.77 -8.01 -20.92
C PHE A 108 -0.78 -7.00 -21.51
N HIS A 109 -1.02 -6.55 -22.75
CA HIS A 109 -0.18 -5.56 -23.41
C HIS A 109 -0.21 -4.20 -22.70
N ALA A 110 -1.38 -3.75 -22.24
CA ALA A 110 -1.52 -2.53 -21.46
C ALA A 110 -0.82 -2.64 -20.09
N ALA A 111 -0.90 -3.80 -19.45
CA ALA A 111 -0.29 -4.05 -18.14
C ALA A 111 1.25 -4.14 -18.18
N THR A 112 1.80 -4.71 -19.26
CA THR A 112 3.24 -5.09 -19.32
C THR A 112 4.05 -4.35 -20.38
N GLY A 113 3.39 -3.65 -21.31
CA GLY A 113 4.04 -3.04 -22.48
C GLY A 113 4.55 -4.05 -23.51
N SER A 114 4.25 -5.34 -23.35
CA SER A 114 4.65 -6.43 -24.25
C SER A 114 3.46 -7.31 -24.63
N LEU A 115 3.52 -7.94 -25.81
CA LEU A 115 2.55 -8.98 -26.16
C LEU A 115 2.76 -10.24 -25.29
N PRO A 116 1.69 -10.95 -24.89
CA PRO A 116 1.80 -12.14 -24.04
C PRO A 116 2.50 -13.31 -24.75
N PHE A 117 2.31 -13.44 -26.06
CA PHE A 117 2.83 -14.57 -26.84
C PHE A 117 3.81 -14.06 -27.90
N ARG A 118 5.08 -14.50 -27.81
CA ARG A 118 6.17 -13.96 -28.63
C ARG A 118 7.10 -15.07 -29.12
N PRO A 119 7.09 -15.43 -30.41
CA PRO A 119 8.15 -16.27 -30.99
C PRO A 119 9.44 -15.45 -31.13
N PHE A 120 10.57 -16.14 -31.27
CA PHE A 120 11.84 -15.50 -31.61
C PHE A 120 11.69 -14.78 -32.96
N GLU A 121 12.29 -13.59 -33.10
CA GLU A 121 12.11 -12.63 -34.21
C GLU A 121 10.73 -11.96 -34.36
N GLY A 122 9.74 -12.40 -33.58
CA GLY A 122 8.45 -11.75 -33.43
C GLY A 122 7.31 -12.31 -34.29
N PRO A 123 6.04 -12.01 -33.93
CA PRO A 123 4.87 -12.75 -34.43
C PRO A 123 4.63 -12.69 -35.94
N ARG A 124 5.12 -11.63 -36.61
CA ARG A 124 4.93 -11.45 -38.06
C ARG A 124 5.94 -12.24 -38.89
N ARG A 125 7.16 -12.42 -38.37
CA ARG A 125 8.25 -13.13 -39.05
C ARG A 125 8.10 -14.63 -38.88
N ASN A 126 7.74 -15.07 -37.67
CA ASN A 126 7.61 -16.50 -37.37
C ASN A 126 6.15 -16.88 -37.04
N LYS A 127 5.32 -16.99 -38.08
CA LYS A 127 3.89 -17.30 -37.96
C LYS A 127 3.63 -18.73 -37.50
N GLU A 128 4.50 -19.67 -37.87
CA GLU A 128 4.38 -21.08 -37.53
C GLU A 128 4.58 -21.29 -36.03
N VAL A 129 5.66 -20.73 -35.46
CA VAL A 129 5.89 -20.79 -34.01
C VAL A 129 4.83 -19.98 -33.26
N MET A 130 4.34 -18.87 -33.83
CA MET A 130 3.23 -18.13 -33.22
C MET A 130 1.96 -19.00 -33.11
N TYR A 131 1.61 -19.72 -34.18
CA TYR A 131 0.48 -20.65 -34.16
C TYR A 131 0.69 -21.74 -33.11
N LYS A 132 1.88 -22.35 -33.08
CA LYS A 132 2.29 -23.34 -32.08
C LYS A 132 2.14 -22.82 -30.64
N ILE A 133 2.60 -21.60 -30.37
CA ILE A 133 2.46 -20.96 -29.05
C ILE A 133 0.99 -20.80 -28.68
N ILE A 134 0.12 -20.38 -29.60
CA ILE A 134 -1.29 -20.18 -29.25
C ILE A 134 -2.01 -21.52 -29.01
N THR A 135 -1.73 -22.54 -29.83
CA THR A 135 -2.47 -23.81 -29.78
C THR A 135 -1.97 -24.79 -28.72
N GLU A 136 -0.66 -24.82 -28.46
CA GLU A 136 -0.05 -25.74 -27.48
C GLU A 136 0.09 -25.10 -26.08
N LYS A 137 -0.48 -23.90 -25.89
CA LYS A 137 -0.46 -23.17 -24.63
C LYS A 137 -1.09 -24.00 -23.50
N PRO A 138 -0.38 -24.25 -22.39
CA PRO A 138 -0.97 -24.90 -21.22
C PRO A 138 -2.08 -24.05 -20.58
N SER A 139 -3.10 -24.70 -20.02
CA SER A 139 -4.14 -24.03 -19.24
C SER A 139 -3.55 -23.27 -18.05
N GLY A 140 -4.12 -22.12 -17.73
CA GLY A 140 -3.66 -21.26 -16.63
C GLY A 140 -2.45 -20.36 -16.96
N THR A 141 -1.82 -20.51 -18.11
CA THR A 141 -0.69 -19.66 -18.52
C THR A 141 -1.17 -18.37 -19.18
N VAL A 142 -0.51 -17.25 -18.84
CA VAL A 142 -0.86 -15.90 -19.34
C VAL A 142 0.15 -15.36 -20.35
N SER A 143 1.33 -15.96 -20.44
CA SER A 143 2.35 -15.60 -21.44
C SER A 143 3.22 -16.78 -21.85
N GLY A 144 3.77 -16.70 -23.07
CA GLY A 144 4.64 -17.69 -23.67
C GLY A 144 5.69 -17.01 -24.56
N GLN A 145 6.97 -17.15 -24.23
CA GLN A 145 8.06 -16.50 -24.96
C GLN A 145 9.15 -17.49 -25.39
N GLN A 146 9.60 -17.35 -26.64
CA GLN A 146 10.80 -18.00 -27.14
C GLN A 146 11.97 -17.00 -27.14
N LYS A 147 13.02 -17.28 -26.35
CA LYS A 147 14.14 -16.33 -26.13
C LYS A 147 15.18 -16.30 -27.26
N PHE A 148 15.45 -17.44 -27.87
CA PHE A 148 16.45 -17.60 -28.93
C PHE A 148 15.91 -18.51 -30.04
N GLU A 149 16.54 -18.46 -31.20
CA GLU A 149 16.14 -19.23 -32.38
C GLU A 149 16.04 -20.72 -32.06
N ASN A 150 14.92 -21.34 -32.45
CA ASN A 150 14.64 -22.76 -32.19
C ASN A 150 14.67 -23.17 -30.69
N GLY A 151 14.66 -22.20 -29.78
CA GLY A 151 14.60 -22.45 -28.33
C GLY A 151 13.23 -22.97 -27.88
N LYS A 152 13.19 -23.50 -26.65
CA LYS A 152 11.93 -23.87 -25.98
C LYS A 152 11.09 -22.63 -25.69
N ILE A 153 9.77 -22.82 -25.66
CA ILE A 153 8.84 -21.77 -25.24
C ILE A 153 8.80 -21.78 -23.71
N GLU A 154 9.10 -20.64 -23.11
CA GLU A 154 8.98 -20.40 -21.67
C GLU A 154 7.57 -19.91 -21.36
N TRP A 155 6.81 -20.72 -20.61
CA TRP A 155 5.45 -20.40 -20.20
C TRP A 155 5.42 -19.81 -18.80
N ASN A 156 4.64 -18.75 -18.61
CA ASN A 156 4.46 -18.14 -17.29
C ASN A 156 2.98 -18.01 -16.95
N THR A 157 2.64 -18.33 -15.70
CA THR A 157 1.31 -18.16 -15.11
C THR A 157 1.18 -16.82 -14.39
N GLU A 158 2.29 -16.10 -14.18
CA GLU A 158 2.33 -14.82 -13.47
C GLU A 158 2.71 -13.65 -14.39
N MET A 159 2.49 -12.43 -13.89
CA MET A 159 2.96 -11.21 -14.54
C MET A 159 4.50 -11.08 -14.42
N PRO A 160 5.18 -10.52 -15.43
CA PRO A 160 6.62 -10.30 -15.37
C PRO A 160 6.99 -9.31 -14.26
N VAL A 161 8.24 -9.39 -13.77
CA VAL A 161 8.77 -8.48 -12.73
C VAL A 161 8.73 -7.02 -13.18
N SER A 162 8.87 -6.76 -14.49
CA SER A 162 8.76 -5.44 -15.11
C SER A 162 7.34 -4.86 -15.13
N CYS A 163 6.32 -5.62 -14.69
CA CYS A 163 4.94 -5.15 -14.61
C CYS A 163 4.78 -4.14 -13.47
N ASN A 164 4.34 -2.93 -13.81
CA ASN A 164 4.16 -1.83 -12.86
C ASN A 164 2.84 -1.90 -12.05
N LEU A 165 1.97 -2.88 -12.33
CA LEU A 165 0.76 -3.06 -11.53
C LEU A 165 1.14 -3.54 -10.13
N SER A 166 0.45 -3.04 -9.10
CA SER A 166 0.63 -3.55 -7.73
C SER A 166 0.41 -5.06 -7.67
N LYS A 167 1.14 -5.78 -6.82
CA LYS A 167 0.90 -7.22 -6.56
C LYS A 167 -0.55 -7.50 -6.14
N GLY A 168 -1.15 -6.51 -5.46
CA GLY A 168 -2.59 -6.35 -5.21
C GLY A 168 -3.46 -6.68 -6.42
N LEU A 169 -3.31 -5.85 -7.45
CA LEU A 169 -4.07 -5.96 -8.70
C LEU A 169 -3.62 -7.14 -9.56
N GLN A 170 -2.33 -7.48 -9.56
CA GLN A 170 -1.83 -8.64 -10.32
C GLN A 170 -2.57 -9.93 -9.91
N SER A 171 -2.78 -10.18 -8.62
CA SER A 171 -3.49 -11.42 -8.20
C SER A 171 -4.97 -11.44 -8.56
N LEU A 172 -5.59 -10.28 -8.82
CA LEU A 172 -6.99 -10.19 -9.25
C LEU A 172 -7.09 -10.30 -10.78
N LEU A 173 -6.17 -9.66 -11.51
CA LEU A 173 -6.18 -9.61 -12.97
C LEU A 173 -5.64 -10.89 -13.62
N THR A 174 -4.61 -11.53 -13.03
CA THR A 174 -3.99 -12.74 -13.60
C THR A 174 -4.98 -13.89 -13.78
N PRO A 175 -5.88 -14.21 -12.82
CA PRO A 175 -6.92 -15.21 -13.03
C PRO A 175 -7.87 -14.85 -14.18
N VAL A 176 -8.28 -13.59 -14.30
CA VAL A 176 -9.11 -13.14 -15.43
C VAL A 176 -8.40 -13.39 -16.75
N LEU A 177 -7.13 -13.00 -16.87
CA LEU A 177 -6.33 -13.21 -18.07
C LEU A 177 -6.16 -14.69 -18.40
N ALA A 178 -5.87 -15.53 -17.41
CA ALA A 178 -5.65 -16.96 -17.61
C ALA A 178 -6.89 -17.67 -18.18
N ASN A 179 -8.10 -17.22 -17.81
CA ASN A 179 -9.35 -17.82 -18.24
C ASN A 179 -9.90 -17.26 -19.57
N ILE A 180 -9.57 -16.01 -19.94
CA ILE A 180 -9.96 -15.44 -21.25
C ILE A 180 -8.90 -15.64 -22.34
N LEU A 181 -7.65 -15.90 -21.95
CA LEU A 181 -6.58 -16.38 -22.81
C LEU A 181 -6.52 -17.92 -22.79
N GLU A 182 -7.67 -18.58 -22.79
CA GLU A 182 -7.73 -20.04 -22.88
C GLU A 182 -7.92 -20.49 -24.33
N ALA A 183 -7.09 -21.46 -24.76
CA ALA A 183 -7.11 -21.97 -26.12
C ALA A 183 -8.26 -22.98 -26.33
N ASP A 184 -8.59 -23.72 -25.27
CA ASP A 184 -9.73 -24.62 -25.21
C ASP A 184 -11.03 -23.83 -24.95
N GLN A 185 -11.90 -23.78 -25.96
CA GLN A 185 -13.13 -22.98 -25.90
C GLN A 185 -14.13 -23.47 -24.84
N GLU A 186 -14.08 -24.74 -24.43
CA GLU A 186 -14.96 -25.28 -23.38
C GLU A 186 -14.54 -24.83 -21.98
N LYS A 187 -13.25 -24.52 -21.80
CA LYS A 187 -12.69 -24.02 -20.53
C LYS A 187 -12.63 -22.50 -20.45
N CYS A 188 -12.77 -21.81 -21.59
CA CYS A 188 -12.75 -20.36 -21.66
C CYS A 188 -14.00 -19.76 -21.00
N TRP A 189 -13.83 -18.65 -20.29
CA TRP A 189 -14.98 -17.94 -19.70
C TRP A 189 -15.94 -17.40 -20.76
N GLY A 190 -17.22 -17.41 -20.43
CA GLY A 190 -18.24 -16.63 -21.14
C GLY A 190 -18.24 -15.15 -20.71
N PHE A 191 -18.97 -14.32 -21.45
CA PHE A 191 -19.07 -12.89 -21.16
C PHE A 191 -19.66 -12.59 -19.78
N ASP A 192 -20.68 -13.32 -19.34
CA ASP A 192 -21.34 -13.05 -18.05
C ASP A 192 -20.36 -13.20 -16.89
N GLN A 193 -19.56 -14.28 -16.89
CA GLN A 193 -18.52 -14.49 -15.89
C GLN A 193 -17.41 -13.44 -16.01
N PHE A 194 -16.94 -13.13 -17.22
CA PHE A 194 -15.95 -12.07 -17.44
C PHE A 194 -16.43 -10.72 -16.89
N PHE A 195 -17.68 -10.32 -17.16
CA PHE A 195 -18.26 -9.07 -16.67
C PHE A 195 -18.43 -9.09 -15.15
N ALA A 196 -18.88 -10.19 -14.55
CA ALA A 196 -19.01 -10.31 -13.10
C ALA A 196 -17.65 -10.15 -12.40
N GLU A 197 -16.62 -10.87 -12.86
CA GLU A 197 -15.29 -10.87 -12.28
C GLU A 197 -14.57 -9.52 -12.47
N THR A 198 -14.64 -8.93 -13.67
CA THR A 198 -14.06 -7.59 -13.90
C THR A 198 -14.82 -6.49 -13.15
N SER A 199 -16.14 -6.61 -13.01
CA SER A 199 -16.93 -5.69 -12.20
C SER A 199 -16.56 -5.80 -10.73
N ASP A 200 -16.36 -7.00 -10.18
CA ASP A 200 -15.89 -7.18 -8.80
C ASP A 200 -14.59 -6.40 -8.56
N ILE A 201 -13.62 -6.48 -9.47
CA ILE A 201 -12.35 -5.75 -9.37
C ILE A 201 -12.57 -4.23 -9.41
N LEU A 202 -13.42 -3.75 -10.31
CA LEU A 202 -13.67 -2.31 -10.51
C LEU A 202 -14.44 -1.66 -9.36
N HIS A 203 -15.27 -2.41 -8.62
CA HIS A 203 -16.03 -1.90 -7.48
C HIS A 203 -15.23 -1.89 -6.16
N ARG A 204 -14.03 -2.48 -6.14
CA ARG A 204 -13.15 -2.44 -4.96
C ARG A 204 -12.50 -1.07 -4.79
N THR A 205 -12.49 -0.60 -3.55
CA THR A 205 -11.64 0.50 -3.11
C THR A 205 -10.24 0.01 -2.77
N VAL A 206 -9.27 0.94 -2.72
CA VAL A 206 -7.87 0.61 -2.44
C VAL A 206 -7.42 1.27 -1.14
N VAL A 207 -6.95 0.45 -0.20
CA VAL A 207 -6.31 0.89 1.05
C VAL A 207 -4.81 0.65 0.93
N LEU A 208 -4.01 1.70 1.10
CA LEU A 208 -2.56 1.63 1.00
C LEU A 208 -1.95 1.38 2.38
N VAL A 209 -1.12 0.35 2.47
CA VAL A 209 -0.45 -0.07 3.71
C VAL A 209 1.04 -0.21 3.47
N PHE A 210 1.86 0.45 4.28
CA PHE A 210 3.32 0.35 4.22
C PHE A 210 3.85 -0.51 5.36
N SER A 211 4.45 -1.66 5.04
CA SER A 211 5.11 -2.53 6.01
C SER A 211 6.48 -1.95 6.34
N LEU A 212 6.64 -1.40 7.54
CA LEU A 212 7.85 -0.65 7.91
C LEU A 212 9.08 -1.55 7.95
N GLN A 213 8.96 -2.74 8.53
CA GLN A 213 10.08 -3.68 8.68
C GLN A 213 10.48 -4.31 7.34
N GLN A 214 9.51 -4.59 6.47
CA GLN A 214 9.79 -5.14 5.13
C GLN A 214 10.21 -4.03 4.14
N ALA A 215 9.93 -2.76 4.46
CA ALA A 215 10.09 -1.61 3.58
C ALA A 215 9.32 -1.75 2.25
N THR A 216 8.07 -2.21 2.32
CA THR A 216 7.22 -2.49 1.16
C THR A 216 5.85 -1.81 1.23
N LEU A 217 5.41 -1.24 0.11
CA LEU A 217 4.09 -0.62 -0.03
C LEU A 217 3.09 -1.63 -0.66
N HIS A 218 1.98 -1.85 0.03
CA HIS A 218 0.93 -2.78 -0.36
C HIS A 218 -0.35 -2.03 -0.73
N TYR A 219 -1.02 -2.52 -1.77
CA TYR A 219 -2.31 -2.03 -2.25
C TYR A 219 -3.36 -3.10 -1.96
N ILE A 220 -4.23 -2.83 -0.99
CA ILE A 220 -5.27 -3.78 -0.57
C ILE A 220 -6.57 -3.39 -1.26
N TYR A 221 -7.00 -4.24 -2.21
CA TYR A 221 -8.25 -4.07 -2.96
C TYR A 221 -9.40 -4.73 -2.22
N ILE A 222 -10.31 -3.93 -1.69
CA ILE A 222 -11.37 -4.36 -0.78
C ILE A 222 -12.67 -3.62 -1.07
N HIS A 223 -13.81 -4.30 -0.96
CA HIS A 223 -15.11 -3.63 -1.10
C HIS A 223 -15.41 -2.76 0.12
N GLN A 224 -16.12 -1.67 -0.11
CA GLN A 224 -16.48 -0.70 0.94
C GLN A 224 -17.25 -1.32 2.12
N TYR A 225 -18.08 -2.32 1.84
CA TYR A 225 -18.88 -3.03 2.83
C TYR A 225 -18.13 -4.16 3.56
N ASN A 226 -16.92 -4.52 3.13
CA ASN A 226 -16.12 -5.54 3.81
C ASN A 226 -15.58 -5.01 5.15
N THR A 227 -15.26 -5.93 6.04
CA THR A 227 -14.89 -5.63 7.43
C THR A 227 -13.38 -5.58 7.66
N ALA A 228 -12.98 -5.07 8.83
CA ALA A 228 -11.58 -5.05 9.27
C ALA A 228 -10.96 -6.44 9.37
N THR A 229 -11.73 -7.46 9.76
CA THR A 229 -11.25 -8.86 9.77
C THR A 229 -10.76 -9.28 8.38
N LEU A 230 -11.58 -9.07 7.33
CA LEU A 230 -11.18 -9.42 5.97
C LEU A 230 -9.98 -8.57 5.51
N PHE A 231 -9.94 -7.29 5.86
CA PHE A 231 -8.80 -6.42 5.55
C PHE A 231 -7.48 -6.96 6.13
N GLN A 232 -7.48 -7.36 7.41
CA GLN A 232 -6.29 -7.91 8.07
C GLN A 232 -5.88 -9.27 7.49
N GLU A 233 -6.84 -10.11 7.10
CA GLU A 233 -6.56 -11.36 6.38
C GLU A 233 -5.94 -11.12 5.00
N LEU A 234 -6.50 -10.20 4.22
CA LEU A 234 -5.96 -9.81 2.92
C LEU A 234 -4.55 -9.24 3.08
N LEU A 235 -4.33 -8.40 4.09
CA LEU A 235 -3.01 -7.87 4.42
C LEU A 235 -2.05 -9.00 4.80
N SER A 236 -2.48 -9.94 5.64
CA SER A 236 -1.67 -11.10 6.07
C SER A 236 -1.20 -11.94 4.89
N ARG A 237 -2.09 -12.24 3.92
CA ARG A 237 -1.72 -12.97 2.69
C ARG A 237 -0.70 -12.23 1.83
N ARG A 238 -0.58 -10.90 1.96
CA ARG A 238 0.33 -10.07 1.16
C ARG A 238 1.70 -9.87 1.78
N CYS A 239 1.76 -9.67 3.08
CA CYS A 239 3.00 -9.41 3.80
C CYS A 239 3.52 -10.64 4.53
N SER A 240 2.76 -11.74 4.57
CA SER A 240 3.07 -12.93 5.36
C SER A 240 3.22 -12.66 6.87
N ILE A 241 2.57 -11.59 7.37
CA ILE A 241 2.50 -11.26 8.81
C ILE A 241 1.15 -11.74 9.35
N PRO A 242 1.11 -12.67 10.32
CA PRO A 242 -0.14 -13.15 10.92
C PRO A 242 -0.94 -12.02 11.57
N VAL A 243 -2.28 -12.11 11.52
CA VAL A 243 -3.19 -11.06 12.02
C VAL A 243 -2.88 -10.62 13.46
N HIS A 244 -2.60 -11.57 14.36
CA HIS A 244 -2.27 -11.27 15.77
C HIS A 244 -0.94 -10.53 15.97
N ASN A 245 -0.06 -10.56 14.97
CA ASN A 245 1.22 -9.84 14.98
C ASN A 245 1.13 -8.47 14.31
N GLN A 246 0.01 -8.11 13.68
CA GLN A 246 -0.17 -6.83 13.00
C GLN A 246 -0.48 -5.71 14.00
N GLU A 247 0.38 -4.70 14.06
CA GLU A 247 0.16 -3.44 14.74
C GLU A 247 0.06 -2.32 13.68
N LEU A 248 -1.09 -1.65 13.63
CA LEU A 248 -1.37 -0.62 12.63
C LEU A 248 -1.18 0.78 13.24
N LEU A 249 -0.60 1.68 12.46
CA LEU A 249 -0.40 3.07 12.80
C LEU A 249 -0.91 3.97 11.68
N TYR A 250 -1.52 5.09 12.01
CA TYR A 250 -1.91 6.12 11.04
C TYR A 250 -1.67 7.50 11.66
N GLU A 251 -0.97 8.36 10.91
CA GLU A 251 -0.62 9.73 11.34
C GLU A 251 0.03 9.80 12.73
N GLY A 252 0.90 8.84 13.03
CA GLY A 252 1.68 8.79 14.28
C GLY A 252 0.95 8.17 15.47
N ARG A 253 -0.30 7.70 15.31
CA ARG A 253 -1.08 7.07 16.39
C ARG A 253 -1.42 5.61 16.07
N ARG A 254 -1.62 4.81 17.12
CA ARG A 254 -2.16 3.44 17.02
C ARG A 254 -3.54 3.48 16.35
N LEU A 255 -3.69 2.69 15.29
CA LEU A 255 -4.97 2.51 14.59
C LEU A 255 -5.57 1.17 15.03
N GLN A 256 -6.53 1.22 15.95
CA GLN A 256 -7.34 0.06 16.30
C GLN A 256 -8.55 -0.01 15.36
N LEU A 257 -8.68 -1.14 14.67
CA LEU A 257 -9.82 -1.42 13.81
C LEU A 257 -10.66 -2.51 14.46
N GLU A 258 -11.85 -2.15 14.93
CA GLU A 258 -12.82 -3.13 15.41
C GLU A 258 -13.14 -4.16 14.32
N PRO A 259 -13.24 -5.47 14.64
CA PRO A 259 -13.39 -6.53 13.64
C PRO A 259 -14.51 -6.29 12.62
N ASN A 260 -15.63 -5.73 13.07
CA ASN A 260 -16.83 -5.47 12.26
C ASN A 260 -16.82 -4.09 11.56
N ARG A 261 -15.79 -3.27 11.77
CA ARG A 261 -15.68 -1.95 11.14
C ARG A 261 -15.55 -2.09 9.63
N GLN A 262 -16.38 -1.38 8.89
CA GLN A 262 -16.39 -1.46 7.43
C GLN A 262 -15.29 -0.62 6.79
N ALA A 263 -14.74 -1.09 5.67
CA ALA A 263 -13.65 -0.46 4.93
C ALA A 263 -13.96 0.98 4.48
N GLN A 264 -15.23 1.31 4.20
CA GLN A 264 -15.64 2.69 3.87
C GLN A 264 -15.35 3.71 4.99
N THR A 265 -15.22 3.26 6.24
CA THR A 265 -14.96 4.11 7.40
C THR A 265 -13.48 4.16 7.78
N PHE A 266 -12.60 3.48 7.02
CA PHE A 266 -11.17 3.50 7.26
C PHE A 266 -10.60 4.90 6.96
N PRO A 267 -9.45 5.25 7.56
CA PRO A 267 -8.77 6.48 7.20
C PRO A 267 -8.42 6.49 5.71
N ARG A 268 -8.46 7.68 5.10
CA ARG A 268 -8.12 7.85 3.69
C ARG A 268 -6.61 7.70 3.51
N THR A 269 -6.20 6.76 2.68
CA THR A 269 -4.78 6.48 2.43
C THR A 269 -4.33 6.98 1.06
N SER A 270 -3.09 7.47 0.98
CA SER A 270 -2.42 7.84 -0.26
C SER A 270 -1.01 7.26 -0.31
N ARG A 271 -0.27 7.43 -1.42
CA ARG A 271 1.11 6.94 -1.55
C ARG A 271 2.03 7.55 -0.48
N ASP A 272 1.81 8.81 -0.11
CA ASP A 272 2.63 9.55 0.87
C ASP A 272 2.05 9.49 2.30
N ASN A 273 0.79 9.05 2.42
CA ASN A 273 0.10 8.83 3.70
C ASN A 273 -0.60 7.47 3.77
N PRO A 274 0.15 6.35 3.74
CA PRO A 274 -0.41 5.02 3.94
C PRO A 274 -0.64 4.74 5.43
N ILE A 275 -1.44 3.70 5.73
CA ILE A 275 -1.41 3.06 7.05
C ILE A 275 -0.04 2.37 7.20
N MET A 276 0.65 2.61 8.30
CA MET A 276 1.90 1.93 8.62
C MET A 276 1.59 0.61 9.32
N LEU A 277 2.21 -0.48 8.86
CA LEU A 277 2.14 -1.80 9.47
C LEU A 277 3.47 -2.12 10.16
N LEU A 278 3.36 -2.55 11.41
CA LEU A 278 4.42 -3.12 12.22
C LEU A 278 4.07 -4.57 12.56
N SER A 279 5.07 -5.44 12.59
CA SER A 279 5.00 -6.78 13.18
C SER A 279 5.55 -6.75 14.60
N ARG A 280 4.88 -7.46 15.50
CA ARG A 280 5.40 -7.75 16.85
C ARG A 280 6.64 -8.66 16.81
N GLU A 281 6.79 -9.43 15.74
CA GLU A 281 7.92 -10.33 15.51
C GLU A 281 8.94 -9.76 14.52
N SER A 282 10.12 -10.38 14.51
CA SER A 282 11.14 -10.09 13.51
C SER A 282 10.71 -10.61 12.14
N VAL A 283 10.73 -9.74 11.14
CA VAL A 283 10.49 -10.08 9.74
C VAL A 283 11.63 -9.59 8.87
N ALA A 284 11.90 -10.32 7.79
CA ALA A 284 12.97 -9.99 6.86
C ALA A 284 12.70 -8.66 6.14
N THR A 285 13.73 -7.85 5.98
CA THR A 285 13.66 -6.65 5.15
C THR A 285 13.67 -7.06 3.68
N VAL A 286 12.74 -6.55 2.88
CA VAL A 286 12.61 -6.90 1.45
C VAL A 286 13.03 -5.71 0.58
N GLY A 287 12.48 -4.53 0.85
CA GLY A 287 12.66 -3.35 0.02
C GLY A 287 11.92 -3.43 -1.31
N LEU A 288 12.21 -2.47 -2.19
CA LEU A 288 11.67 -2.42 -3.54
C LEU A 288 12.52 -3.32 -4.45
N ILE A 289 11.86 -4.28 -5.09
CA ILE A 289 12.47 -5.13 -6.11
C ILE A 289 12.35 -4.41 -7.46
N PHE A 290 13.48 -4.17 -8.11
CA PHE A 290 13.53 -3.56 -9.43
C PHE A 290 14.64 -4.17 -10.29
N GLU A 291 14.41 -4.20 -11.59
CA GLU A 291 15.40 -4.60 -12.59
C GLU A 291 16.06 -3.37 -13.21
N ASP A 292 17.37 -3.47 -13.47
CA ASP A 292 18.12 -2.52 -14.27
C ASP A 292 18.38 -3.12 -15.66
N PRO A 293 17.55 -2.82 -16.68
CA PRO A 293 17.68 -3.44 -18.00
C PRO A 293 18.95 -2.97 -18.70
N SER A 294 19.76 -3.88 -19.25
CA SER A 294 21.01 -3.50 -19.92
C SER A 294 20.73 -2.64 -21.17
N PRO A 295 21.52 -1.58 -21.41
CA PRO A 295 21.28 -0.70 -22.53
C PRO A 295 21.49 -1.42 -23.87
N PRO A 296 20.69 -1.10 -24.91
CA PRO A 296 20.85 -1.71 -26.22
C PRO A 296 22.20 -1.31 -26.85
N LYS A 297 22.85 -2.26 -27.55
CA LYS A 297 24.04 -1.97 -28.35
C LYS A 297 23.64 -1.21 -29.61
N VAL A 298 24.00 0.08 -29.66
CA VAL A 298 23.72 0.95 -30.81
C VAL A 298 24.74 0.70 -31.91
N GLN A 299 24.25 0.38 -33.10
CA GLN A 299 25.13 0.26 -34.27
C GLN A 299 25.54 1.64 -34.79
N PRO A 300 26.80 1.83 -35.21
CA PRO A 300 27.28 3.12 -35.72
C PRO A 300 26.68 3.48 -37.09
N ARG A 301 26.14 2.50 -37.82
CA ARG A 301 25.47 2.72 -39.11
C ARG A 301 24.30 3.68 -38.97
N TYR A 302 24.19 4.62 -39.90
CA TYR A 302 23.03 5.49 -40.06
C TYR A 302 21.87 4.72 -40.69
N ASP A 303 20.74 4.64 -39.98
CA ASP A 303 19.54 3.94 -40.42
C ASP A 303 18.33 4.49 -39.67
N LEU A 304 17.44 5.19 -40.39
CA LEU A 304 16.30 5.90 -39.80
C LEU A 304 15.32 4.96 -39.07
N ASP A 305 15.16 3.72 -39.55
CA ASP A 305 14.26 2.75 -38.94
C ASP A 305 14.83 2.19 -37.64
N LEU A 306 16.11 1.81 -37.65
CA LEU A 306 16.82 1.32 -36.47
C LEU A 306 17.02 2.43 -35.43
N ASP A 307 17.37 3.64 -35.86
CA ASP A 307 17.65 4.76 -34.97
C ASP A 307 16.39 5.20 -34.22
N ALA A 308 15.24 5.28 -34.90
CA ALA A 308 13.96 5.51 -34.24
C ALA A 308 13.58 4.37 -33.26
N SER A 309 13.95 3.12 -33.58
CA SER A 309 13.75 1.98 -32.68
C SER A 309 14.63 2.06 -31.44
N TYR A 310 15.92 2.40 -31.59
CA TYR A 310 16.84 2.60 -30.46
C TYR A 310 16.38 3.74 -29.57
N ALA A 311 15.98 4.88 -30.14
CA ALA A 311 15.48 6.02 -29.38
C ALA A 311 14.22 5.67 -28.57
N LYS A 312 13.32 4.87 -29.14
CA LYS A 312 12.16 4.33 -28.40
C LYS A 312 12.59 3.49 -27.21
N THR A 313 13.56 2.58 -27.40
CA THR A 313 14.07 1.73 -26.32
C THR A 313 14.74 2.56 -25.22
N PHE A 314 15.62 3.50 -25.57
CA PHE A 314 16.25 4.38 -24.58
C PHE A 314 15.24 5.24 -23.81
N ALA A 315 14.24 5.79 -24.49
CA ALA A 315 13.17 6.54 -23.83
C ALA A 315 12.38 5.64 -22.86
N GLY A 316 12.12 4.39 -23.25
CA GLY A 316 11.48 3.39 -22.38
C GLY A 316 12.32 3.04 -21.15
N ASP A 317 13.59 2.70 -21.36
CA ASP A 317 14.53 2.33 -20.30
C ASP A 317 14.70 3.47 -19.28
N VAL A 318 15.00 4.68 -19.76
CA VAL A 318 15.18 5.85 -18.88
C VAL A 318 13.85 6.25 -18.23
N GLY A 319 12.72 6.08 -18.91
CA GLY A 319 11.39 6.26 -18.34
C GLY A 319 11.10 5.29 -17.18
N HIS A 320 11.56 4.04 -17.29
CA HIS A 320 11.50 3.06 -16.20
C HIS A 320 12.41 3.45 -15.04
N LEU A 321 13.65 3.88 -15.30
CA LEU A 321 14.57 4.36 -14.26
C LEU A 321 14.00 5.57 -13.50
N TRP A 322 13.37 6.51 -14.21
CA TRP A 322 12.71 7.68 -13.62
C TRP A 322 11.55 7.30 -12.68
N LYS A 323 10.67 6.38 -13.11
CA LYS A 323 9.59 5.89 -12.24
C LYS A 323 10.10 5.11 -11.04
N THR A 324 11.17 4.36 -11.25
CA THR A 324 11.81 3.57 -10.18
C THR A 324 12.46 4.50 -9.17
N SER A 325 13.17 5.55 -9.59
CA SER A 325 13.80 6.50 -8.66
C SER A 325 12.77 7.24 -7.80
N ASP A 326 11.61 7.61 -8.36
CA ASP A 326 10.46 8.11 -7.58
C ASP A 326 10.03 7.13 -6.50
N SER A 327 9.84 5.85 -6.88
CA SER A 327 9.40 4.80 -5.95
C SER A 327 10.43 4.53 -4.84
N LEU A 328 11.74 4.57 -5.17
CA LEU A 328 12.82 4.44 -4.19
C LEU A 328 12.85 5.62 -3.21
N LEU A 329 12.61 6.84 -3.68
CA LEU A 329 12.54 8.03 -2.83
C LEU A 329 11.34 7.97 -1.89
N VAL A 330 10.15 7.69 -2.41
CA VAL A 330 8.92 7.55 -1.61
C VAL A 330 9.09 6.46 -0.55
N CYS A 331 9.69 5.31 -0.90
CA CYS A 331 9.97 4.25 0.05
C CYS A 331 10.84 4.74 1.23
N GLN A 332 11.91 5.48 0.94
CA GLN A 332 12.78 6.03 1.99
C GLN A 332 12.02 7.04 2.86
N GLU A 333 11.26 7.96 2.28
CA GLU A 333 10.45 8.93 3.02
C GLU A 333 9.42 8.25 3.94
N LEU A 334 8.77 7.19 3.47
CA LEU A 334 7.85 6.40 4.28
C LEU A 334 8.55 5.67 5.43
N VAL A 335 9.75 5.12 5.19
CA VAL A 335 10.57 4.55 6.28
C VAL A 335 10.93 5.63 7.30
N ARG A 336 11.38 6.82 6.86
CA ARG A 336 11.72 7.94 7.78
C ARG A 336 10.51 8.33 8.62
N LYS A 337 9.34 8.46 8.00
CA LYS A 337 8.07 8.76 8.68
C LYS A 337 7.68 7.66 9.67
N GLY A 338 7.79 6.39 9.27
CA GLY A 338 7.48 5.24 10.13
C GLY A 338 8.46 5.08 11.29
N VAL A 339 9.75 5.32 11.08
CA VAL A 339 10.80 5.31 12.12
C VAL A 339 10.49 6.36 13.19
N ARG A 340 10.18 7.59 12.80
CA ARG A 340 9.79 8.65 13.74
C ARG A 340 8.53 8.27 14.53
N GLY A 341 7.50 7.77 13.85
CA GLY A 341 6.28 7.30 14.51
C GLY A 341 6.53 6.14 15.49
N LEU A 342 7.41 5.20 15.13
CA LEU A 342 7.76 4.07 15.99
C LEU A 342 8.58 4.51 17.21
N ILE A 343 9.48 5.49 17.07
CA ILE A 343 10.22 6.03 18.22
C ILE A 343 9.25 6.65 19.23
N GLU A 344 8.30 7.48 18.78
CA GLU A 344 7.30 8.08 19.67
C GLU A 344 6.42 7.00 20.32
N LEU A 345 5.98 6.00 19.56
CA LEU A 345 5.25 4.86 20.11
C LEU A 345 6.03 4.11 21.20
N MET A 346 7.32 3.88 20.99
CA MET A 346 8.16 3.22 21.98
C MET A 346 8.41 4.07 23.22
N LYS A 347 8.41 5.41 23.10
CA LYS A 347 8.46 6.32 24.24
C LYS A 347 7.15 6.31 25.03
N GLU A 348 6.01 6.17 24.36
CA GLU A 348 4.71 5.96 25.01
C GLU A 348 4.70 4.63 25.77
N ASP A 349 5.09 3.53 25.14
CA ASP A 349 5.21 2.20 25.78
C ASP A 349 6.17 2.24 26.99
N TYR A 350 7.30 2.94 26.87
CA TYR A 350 8.23 3.12 27.98
C TYR A 350 7.60 3.92 29.14
N SER A 351 6.89 5.01 28.83
CA SER A 351 6.22 5.84 29.84
C SER A 351 5.16 5.04 30.59
N GLU A 352 4.34 4.27 29.88
CA GLU A 352 3.32 3.39 30.46
C GLU A 352 3.95 2.35 31.41
N MET A 353 5.05 1.72 30.99
CA MET A 353 5.79 0.77 31.83
C MET A 353 6.36 1.45 33.10
N VAL A 354 6.88 2.67 33.00
CA VAL A 354 7.38 3.42 34.16
C VAL A 354 6.25 3.82 35.13
N HIS A 355 5.07 4.15 34.61
CA HIS A 355 3.88 4.35 35.44
C HIS A 355 3.51 3.06 36.17
N LYS A 356 3.46 1.93 35.47
CA LYS A 356 3.17 0.62 36.08
C LYS A 356 4.18 0.25 37.17
N LYS A 357 5.47 0.50 36.93
CA LYS A 357 6.52 0.34 37.95
C LYS A 357 6.20 1.14 39.21
N SER A 358 5.82 2.40 39.05
CA SER A 358 5.56 3.31 40.17
C SER A 358 4.35 2.86 40.99
N GLU A 359 3.31 2.36 40.33
CA GLU A 359 2.14 1.73 40.96
C GLU A 359 2.55 0.49 41.78
N VAL A 360 3.32 -0.42 41.19
CA VAL A 360 3.81 -1.63 41.88
C VAL A 360 4.67 -1.30 43.09
N ILE A 361 5.58 -0.34 42.99
CA ILE A 361 6.40 0.12 44.12
C ILE A 361 5.52 0.67 45.24
N HIS A 362 4.49 1.45 44.90
CA HIS A 362 3.57 2.01 45.87
C HIS A 362 2.80 0.91 46.62
N ILE A 363 2.29 -0.07 45.87
CA ILE A 363 1.57 -1.23 46.41
C ILE A 363 2.48 -2.09 47.31
N CYS A 364 3.73 -2.36 46.89
CA CYS A 364 4.71 -3.07 47.72
C CYS A 364 5.00 -2.33 49.04
N HIS A 365 5.21 -1.01 48.97
CA HIS A 365 5.49 -0.21 50.15
C HIS A 365 4.30 -0.21 51.12
N TYR A 366 3.08 -0.06 50.59
CA TYR A 366 1.87 -0.12 51.38
C TYR A 366 1.67 -1.48 52.05
N CYS A 367 1.84 -2.57 51.31
CA CYS A 367 1.76 -3.93 51.84
C CYS A 367 2.80 -4.18 52.95
N THR A 368 4.03 -3.71 52.75
CA THR A 368 5.11 -3.80 53.77
C THR A 368 4.70 -3.08 55.06
N GLN A 369 4.18 -1.85 54.96
CA GLN A 369 3.75 -1.08 56.13
C GLN A 369 2.59 -1.74 56.89
N ILE A 370 1.61 -2.31 56.18
CA ILE A 370 0.52 -3.04 56.82
C ILE A 370 1.06 -4.27 57.54
N LEU A 371 1.90 -5.06 56.88
CA LEU A 371 2.49 -6.26 57.46
C LEU A 371 3.32 -5.94 58.70
N GLU A 372 4.13 -4.88 58.69
CA GLU A 372 4.90 -4.45 59.86
C GLU A 372 4.02 -4.06 61.04
N LYS A 373 2.96 -3.28 60.81
CA LYS A 373 2.00 -2.92 61.86
C LYS A 373 1.25 -4.15 62.38
N THR A 374 0.90 -5.08 61.49
CA THR A 374 0.18 -6.31 61.85
C THR A 374 1.08 -7.26 62.64
N GLU A 375 2.33 -7.46 62.22
CA GLU A 375 3.31 -8.29 62.93
C GLU A 375 3.55 -7.75 64.35
N GLN A 376 3.73 -6.44 64.51
CA GLN A 376 3.84 -5.79 65.83
C GLN A 376 2.61 -6.02 66.71
N LEU A 377 1.40 -5.90 66.16
CA LEU A 377 0.17 -6.16 66.88
C LEU A 377 0.07 -7.63 67.33
N TYR A 378 0.37 -8.56 66.42
CA TYR A 378 0.38 -9.99 66.72
C TYR A 378 1.45 -10.36 67.76
N GLU A 379 2.62 -9.72 67.73
CA GLU A 379 3.67 -9.92 68.75
C GLU A 379 3.18 -9.55 70.16
N VAL A 380 2.47 -8.42 70.29
CA VAL A 380 1.88 -7.98 71.56
C VAL A 380 0.80 -8.95 72.03
N LEU A 381 -0.07 -9.40 71.13
CA LEU A 381 -1.14 -10.35 71.44
C LEU A 381 -0.62 -11.76 71.78
N MET A 382 0.47 -12.19 71.14
CA MET A 382 1.20 -13.41 71.48
C MET A 382 1.77 -13.36 72.89
N ARG A 383 2.42 -12.25 73.27
CA ARG A 383 2.93 -12.04 74.65
C ARG A 383 1.80 -12.02 75.69
N ALA A 384 0.59 -11.66 75.29
CA ALA A 384 -0.61 -11.72 76.12
C ALA A 384 -1.31 -13.10 76.13
N ASN A 385 -0.73 -14.14 75.50
CA ASN A 385 -1.32 -15.48 75.32
C ASN A 385 -2.68 -15.50 74.60
N MET A 386 -2.92 -14.54 73.69
CA MET A 386 -4.22 -14.38 73.00
C MET A 386 -4.27 -15.00 71.60
N LEU A 387 -3.13 -15.41 71.04
CA LEU A 387 -3.01 -15.96 69.68
C LEU A 387 -2.08 -17.18 69.67
N SER A 388 -2.13 -17.98 68.59
CA SER A 388 -1.23 -19.11 68.40
C SER A 388 0.05 -18.70 67.68
N SER A 389 1.17 -19.38 67.99
CA SER A 389 2.47 -19.13 67.34
C SER A 389 2.40 -19.30 65.81
N SER A 390 1.55 -20.18 65.32
CA SER A 390 1.36 -20.43 63.89
C SER A 390 0.88 -19.22 63.10
N GLU A 391 0.04 -18.34 63.69
CA GLU A 391 -0.50 -17.17 62.99
C GLU A 391 0.53 -16.03 62.93
N TYR A 392 1.37 -15.92 63.96
CA TYR A 392 2.51 -15.02 63.95
C TYR A 392 3.54 -15.45 62.90
N ASP A 393 3.84 -16.75 62.83
CA ASP A 393 4.76 -17.31 61.82
C ASP A 393 4.24 -17.05 60.39
N GLU A 394 2.92 -17.18 60.14
CA GLU A 394 2.30 -16.88 58.84
C GLU A 394 2.51 -15.40 58.42
N ILE A 395 2.34 -14.44 59.33
CA ILE A 395 2.55 -13.01 59.05
C ILE A 395 4.03 -12.69 58.83
N SER A 396 4.90 -13.27 59.66
CA SER A 396 6.35 -13.09 59.51
C SER A 396 6.84 -13.64 58.17
N ASP A 397 6.32 -14.78 57.73
CA ASP A 397 6.65 -15.36 56.43
C ASP A 397 6.11 -14.54 55.26
N MET A 398 4.90 -13.99 55.36
CA MET A 398 4.37 -13.03 54.38
C MET A 398 5.22 -11.76 54.29
N ARG A 399 5.71 -11.23 55.41
CA ARG A 399 6.62 -10.08 55.44
C ARG A 399 7.95 -10.40 54.76
N LYS A 400 8.56 -11.54 55.07
CA LYS A 400 9.79 -12.01 54.39
C LYS A 400 9.56 -12.12 52.88
N LYS A 401 8.41 -12.64 52.45
CA LYS A 401 8.04 -12.74 51.03
C LYS A 401 7.96 -11.37 50.35
N ILE A 402 7.31 -10.37 50.97
CA ILE A 402 7.22 -9.02 50.40
C ILE A 402 8.58 -8.31 50.33
N VAL A 403 9.45 -8.53 51.32
CA VAL A 403 10.83 -8.02 51.27
C VAL A 403 11.60 -8.64 50.10
N LEU A 404 11.47 -9.96 49.88
CA LEU A 404 12.09 -10.64 48.73
C LEU A 404 11.55 -10.09 47.40
N ILE A 405 10.24 -9.89 47.29
CA ILE A 405 9.61 -9.28 46.11
C ILE A 405 10.14 -7.86 45.88
N SER A 406 10.22 -7.03 46.93
CA SER A 406 10.73 -5.66 46.84
C SER A 406 12.20 -5.64 46.38
N ASN A 407 13.01 -6.58 46.85
CA ASN A 407 14.41 -6.73 46.42
C ASN A 407 14.52 -7.14 44.95
N SER A 408 13.55 -7.87 44.40
CA SER A 408 13.53 -8.25 42.97
C SER A 408 13.29 -7.06 42.03
N LEU A 409 12.75 -5.93 42.53
CA LEU A 409 12.52 -4.71 41.74
C LEU A 409 13.82 -3.93 41.48
N VAL A 410 14.84 -4.09 42.31
CA VAL A 410 16.12 -3.38 42.19
C VAL A 410 16.84 -3.65 40.85
N PRO A 411 17.08 -4.91 40.43
CA PRO A 411 17.69 -5.17 39.13
C PRO A 411 16.81 -4.71 37.95
N MET A 412 15.49 -4.67 38.12
CA MET A 412 14.58 -4.15 37.08
C MET A 412 14.78 -2.64 36.87
N GLU A 413 15.00 -1.87 37.93
CA GLU A 413 15.29 -0.43 37.83
C GLU A 413 16.53 -0.16 36.96
N GLN A 414 17.59 -0.94 37.14
CA GLN A 414 18.81 -0.79 36.34
C GLN A 414 18.55 -1.04 34.85
N MET A 415 17.71 -2.02 34.53
CA MET A 415 17.29 -2.29 33.15
C MET A 415 16.44 -1.16 32.57
N ILE A 416 15.57 -0.54 33.37
CA ILE A 416 14.76 0.61 32.96
C ILE A 416 15.66 1.81 32.63
N GLN A 417 16.69 2.08 33.42
CA GLN A 417 17.65 3.15 33.14
C GLN A 417 18.48 2.85 31.89
N ASP A 418 18.89 1.59 31.68
CA ASP A 418 19.55 1.16 30.42
C ASP A 418 18.64 1.44 29.21
N ILE A 419 17.37 1.03 29.27
CA ILE A 419 16.41 1.30 28.19
C ILE A 419 16.22 2.80 27.97
N LYS A 420 16.08 3.59 29.04
CA LYS A 420 15.96 5.06 28.96
C LYS A 420 17.11 5.67 28.19
N SER A 421 18.34 5.22 28.47
CA SER A 421 19.54 5.73 27.82
C SER A 421 19.55 5.51 26.30
N LYS A 422 18.88 4.46 25.81
CA LYS A 422 18.79 4.14 24.37
C LYS A 422 17.97 5.15 23.58
N PHE A 423 17.07 5.89 24.23
CA PHE A 423 16.24 6.93 23.62
C PHE A 423 16.84 8.35 23.70
N LEU A 424 17.90 8.55 24.48
CA LEU A 424 18.56 9.86 24.62
C LEU A 424 19.34 10.23 23.35
N SER A 425 19.73 11.50 23.23
CA SER A 425 20.59 11.98 22.14
C SER A 425 21.90 11.18 22.09
N GLY A 426 22.22 10.59 20.94
CA GLY A 426 23.36 9.68 20.78
C GLY A 426 23.08 8.22 21.13
N GLY A 427 21.87 7.91 21.61
CA GLY A 427 21.40 6.55 21.88
C GLY A 427 21.14 5.73 20.62
N VAL A 428 21.04 4.41 20.82
CA VAL A 428 20.93 3.41 19.75
C VAL A 428 19.59 3.46 19.01
N LEU A 429 18.53 4.02 19.62
CA LEU A 429 17.19 4.14 19.03
C LEU A 429 16.88 5.53 18.47
N THR A 430 17.90 6.33 18.18
CA THR A 430 17.71 7.62 17.49
C THR A 430 17.49 7.43 15.99
N ASP A 431 16.91 8.45 15.33
CA ASP A 431 16.69 8.49 13.88
C ASP A 431 17.85 9.19 13.13
N SER A 432 18.98 9.46 13.78
CA SER A 432 20.13 10.17 13.18
C SER A 432 20.65 9.53 11.88
N TRP A 433 20.59 8.19 11.77
CA TRP A 433 20.99 7.45 10.58
C TRP A 433 20.08 7.71 9.37
N THR A 434 18.85 8.21 9.58
CA THR A 434 17.87 8.47 8.51
C THR A 434 18.28 9.61 7.58
N GLN A 435 19.30 10.39 7.95
CA GLN A 435 19.95 11.36 7.07
C GLN A 435 20.67 10.69 5.88
N ALA A 436 20.97 9.39 5.97
CA ALA A 436 21.47 8.61 4.84
C ALA A 436 20.39 8.42 3.75
N GLY A 437 20.80 7.90 2.60
CA GLY A 437 19.89 7.69 1.47
C GLY A 437 19.79 8.95 0.60
N THR A 438 18.67 9.09 -0.11
CA THR A 438 18.32 10.28 -0.90
C THR A 438 17.18 11.04 -0.27
N HIS A 439 17.15 12.34 -0.51
CA HIS A 439 16.11 13.28 -0.03
C HIS A 439 15.46 14.02 -1.20
N PRO A 440 14.23 14.56 -1.01
CA PRO A 440 13.58 15.39 -2.03
C PRO A 440 14.45 16.58 -2.49
N GLU A 441 15.26 17.13 -1.59
CA GLU A 441 16.18 18.25 -1.86
C GLU A 441 17.30 17.89 -2.85
N ASP A 442 17.66 16.61 -2.99
CA ASP A 442 18.66 16.16 -3.97
C ASP A 442 18.17 16.30 -5.42
N ARG A 443 16.84 16.36 -5.60
CA ARG A 443 16.14 16.50 -6.88
C ARG A 443 16.57 15.48 -7.94
N ASN A 444 16.96 14.28 -7.52
CA ASN A 444 17.46 13.24 -8.41
C ASN A 444 16.40 12.77 -9.42
N VAL A 445 15.13 12.70 -8.99
CA VAL A 445 14.00 12.30 -9.85
C VAL A 445 13.81 13.32 -10.98
N GLU A 446 13.86 14.62 -10.66
CA GLU A 446 13.75 15.72 -11.61
C GLU A 446 14.95 15.79 -12.55
N ARG A 447 16.16 15.55 -12.04
CA ARG A 447 17.38 15.49 -12.86
C ARG A 447 17.30 14.37 -13.90
N ILE A 448 16.82 13.19 -13.53
CA ILE A 448 16.55 12.09 -14.48
C ILE A 448 15.44 12.50 -15.45
N LYS A 449 14.38 13.16 -14.97
CA LYS A 449 13.27 13.62 -15.82
C LYS A 449 13.72 14.58 -16.92
N VAL A 450 14.60 15.53 -16.62
CA VAL A 450 15.15 16.46 -17.62
C VAL A 450 15.91 15.70 -18.72
N LEU A 451 16.68 14.67 -18.35
CA LEU A 451 17.37 13.83 -19.33
C LEU A 451 16.39 13.00 -20.17
N LEU A 452 15.35 12.46 -19.53
CA LEU A 452 14.27 11.74 -20.22
C LEU A 452 13.54 12.63 -21.23
N ASP A 453 13.31 13.90 -20.89
CA ASP A 453 12.64 14.86 -21.78
C ASP A 453 13.49 15.15 -23.03
N SER A 454 14.81 15.32 -22.86
CA SER A 454 15.74 15.45 -23.98
C SER A 454 15.76 14.20 -24.86
N ILE A 455 15.79 13.01 -24.27
CA ILE A 455 15.74 11.73 -24.99
C ILE A 455 14.41 11.58 -25.76
N THR A 456 13.31 11.97 -25.12
CA THR A 456 11.95 11.88 -25.71
C THR A 456 11.79 12.86 -26.87
N ALA A 457 12.38 14.06 -26.78
CA ALA A 457 12.42 15.01 -27.88
C ALA A 457 13.17 14.45 -29.10
N ILE A 458 14.35 13.84 -28.88
CA ILE A 458 15.12 13.17 -29.95
C ILE A 458 14.31 12.01 -30.54
N TYR A 459 13.67 11.18 -29.70
CA TYR A 459 12.81 10.09 -30.17
C TYR A 459 11.67 10.59 -31.07
N HIS A 460 11.00 11.68 -30.69
CA HIS A 460 9.94 12.26 -31.50
C HIS A 460 10.46 12.80 -32.82
N GLN A 461 11.65 13.40 -32.83
CA GLN A 461 12.28 13.84 -34.07
C GLN A 461 12.64 12.65 -34.97
N PHE A 462 13.28 11.61 -34.43
CA PHE A 462 13.62 10.40 -35.21
C PHE A 462 12.39 9.69 -35.77
N LYS A 463 11.24 9.76 -35.08
CA LYS A 463 9.97 9.25 -35.60
C LYS A 463 9.49 10.05 -36.82
N LYS A 464 9.72 11.36 -36.86
CA LYS A 464 9.43 12.21 -38.04
C LYS A 464 10.39 11.88 -39.17
N ASP A 465 11.69 11.82 -38.88
CA ASP A 465 12.73 11.52 -39.87
C ASP A 465 12.47 10.16 -40.54
N LYS A 466 12.10 9.15 -39.76
CA LYS A 466 11.67 7.83 -40.27
C LYS A 466 10.47 7.93 -41.23
N ALA A 467 9.51 8.80 -40.94
CA ALA A 467 8.34 8.99 -41.80
C ALA A 467 8.71 9.66 -43.13
N GLU A 468 9.73 10.53 -43.14
CA GLU A 468 10.26 11.19 -44.34
C GLU A 468 11.07 10.25 -45.24
N ARG A 469 11.53 9.10 -44.72
CA ARG A 469 12.33 8.05 -45.40
C ARG A 469 13.71 8.48 -45.89
N ARG A 470 13.95 9.76 -46.15
CA ARG A 470 15.23 10.32 -46.56
C ARG A 470 15.37 11.76 -46.10
N LEU A 471 16.51 12.08 -45.50
CA LEU A 471 16.84 13.41 -45.02
C LEU A 471 17.76 14.17 -46.00
N PRO A 472 17.65 15.50 -46.10
CA PRO A 472 18.67 16.36 -46.71
C PRO A 472 20.01 16.29 -45.96
N TYR A 473 21.12 16.69 -46.60
CA TYR A 473 22.46 16.55 -46.04
C TYR A 473 22.62 17.16 -44.63
N ASN A 474 22.15 18.41 -44.42
CA ASN A 474 22.27 19.07 -43.11
C ASN A 474 21.45 18.36 -42.02
N GLU A 475 20.22 17.97 -42.34
CA GLU A 475 19.35 17.22 -41.43
C GLU A 475 19.93 15.83 -41.10
N GLU A 476 20.57 15.16 -42.07
CA GLU A 476 21.28 13.91 -41.83
C GLU A 476 22.44 14.09 -40.84
N GLN A 477 23.19 15.20 -40.92
CA GLN A 477 24.25 15.48 -39.94
C GLN A 477 23.68 15.78 -38.55
N ILE A 478 22.59 16.55 -38.47
CA ILE A 478 21.88 16.83 -37.21
C ILE A 478 21.38 15.53 -36.59
N HIS A 479 20.74 14.66 -37.38
CA HIS A 479 20.27 13.35 -36.94
C HIS A 479 21.41 12.50 -36.36
N LYS A 480 22.56 12.43 -37.03
CA LYS A 480 23.74 11.70 -36.54
C LYS A 480 24.28 12.29 -35.23
N PHE A 481 24.27 13.61 -35.08
CA PHE A 481 24.69 14.26 -33.85
C PHE A 481 23.71 13.99 -32.69
N ASP A 482 22.41 14.06 -32.96
CA ASP A 482 21.38 13.75 -31.96
C ASP A 482 21.40 12.27 -31.57
N LYS A 483 21.78 11.35 -32.47
CA LYS A 483 22.02 9.95 -32.14
C LYS A 483 23.14 9.78 -31.11
N GLN A 484 24.20 10.58 -31.19
CA GLN A 484 25.26 10.59 -30.18
C GLN A 484 24.78 11.20 -28.85
N LYS A 485 24.05 12.32 -28.90
CA LYS A 485 23.44 12.92 -27.70
C LYS A 485 22.48 11.98 -26.99
N LEU A 486 21.69 11.23 -27.73
CA LEU A 486 20.76 10.23 -27.20
C LEU A 486 21.49 9.23 -26.29
N VAL A 487 22.59 8.64 -26.80
CA VAL A 487 23.41 7.69 -26.04
C VAL A 487 24.06 8.38 -24.82
N PHE A 488 24.58 9.59 -24.99
CA PHE A 488 25.15 10.38 -23.90
C PHE A 488 24.13 10.66 -22.77
N HIS A 489 22.93 11.17 -23.11
CA HIS A 489 21.87 11.45 -22.14
C HIS A 489 21.39 10.18 -21.44
N ALA A 490 21.22 9.08 -22.18
CA ALA A 490 20.81 7.80 -21.61
C ALA A 490 21.87 7.25 -20.63
N THR A 491 23.15 7.37 -20.98
CA THR A 491 24.27 6.93 -20.14
C THR A 491 24.34 7.76 -18.86
N LYS A 492 24.20 9.08 -18.98
CA LYS A 492 24.18 10.01 -17.83
C LYS A 492 22.99 9.75 -16.91
N ALA A 493 21.80 9.50 -17.45
CA ALA A 493 20.61 9.20 -16.67
C ALA A 493 20.76 7.88 -15.90
N ARG A 494 21.37 6.88 -16.54
CA ARG A 494 21.65 5.58 -15.92
C ARG A 494 22.67 5.66 -14.80
N SER A 495 23.80 6.33 -15.02
CA SER A 495 24.82 6.56 -13.98
C SER A 495 24.20 7.29 -12.77
N LEU A 496 23.43 8.35 -13.02
CA LEU A 496 22.69 9.06 -11.97
C LEU A 496 21.74 8.13 -11.19
N PHE A 497 21.01 7.25 -11.88
CA PHE A 497 20.15 6.28 -11.22
C PHE A 497 20.95 5.26 -10.39
N THR A 498 21.99 4.65 -10.96
CA THR A 498 22.72 3.56 -10.31
C THR A 498 23.52 4.04 -9.11
N GLU A 499 24.22 5.17 -9.26
CA GLU A 499 25.16 5.68 -8.26
C GLU A 499 24.44 6.52 -7.20
N GLU A 500 23.52 7.40 -7.58
CA GLU A 500 22.88 8.31 -6.62
C GLU A 500 21.56 7.76 -6.07
N CYS A 501 20.76 7.03 -6.85
CA CYS A 501 19.45 6.55 -6.38
C CYS A 501 19.55 5.13 -5.80
N ALA A 502 19.91 4.15 -6.64
CA ALA A 502 19.87 2.74 -6.28
C ALA A 502 20.90 2.37 -5.21
N MET A 503 22.15 2.85 -5.31
CA MET A 503 23.19 2.54 -4.33
C MET A 503 22.87 3.15 -2.95
N LYS A 504 22.52 4.43 -2.90
CA LYS A 504 22.15 5.11 -1.64
C LYS A 504 20.89 4.50 -1.02
N TYR A 505 19.91 4.12 -1.83
CA TYR A 505 18.73 3.38 -1.38
C TYR A 505 19.11 2.05 -0.70
N ARG A 506 19.93 1.22 -1.35
CA ARG A 506 20.36 -0.08 -0.78
C ARG A 506 21.09 0.10 0.55
N LEU A 507 21.97 1.10 0.64
CA LEU A 507 22.65 1.45 1.88
C LEU A 507 21.65 1.89 2.97
N PHE A 508 20.67 2.71 2.62
CA PHE A 508 19.62 3.15 3.54
C PHE A 508 18.80 1.98 4.09
N ILE A 509 18.37 1.05 3.22
CA ILE A 509 17.62 -0.15 3.62
C ILE A 509 18.45 -1.04 4.54
N SER A 510 19.74 -1.23 4.25
CA SER A 510 20.64 -1.99 5.14
C SER A 510 20.76 -1.36 6.53
N LYS A 511 20.87 -0.03 6.62
CA LYS A 511 20.86 0.69 7.90
C LYS A 511 19.51 0.55 8.62
N SER A 512 18.41 0.62 7.88
CA SER A 512 17.06 0.41 8.41
C SER A 512 16.90 -0.97 9.02
N GLU A 513 17.39 -2.02 8.36
CA GLU A 513 17.35 -3.39 8.86
C GLU A 513 18.15 -3.53 10.17
N GLU A 514 19.35 -2.97 10.23
CA GLU A 514 20.19 -3.00 11.43
C GLU A 514 19.49 -2.28 12.60
N TRP A 515 18.94 -1.10 12.34
CA TRP A 515 18.19 -0.32 13.33
C TRP A 515 16.94 -1.07 13.80
N MET A 516 16.22 -1.72 12.90
CA MET A 516 15.02 -2.49 13.23
C MET A 516 15.31 -3.69 14.13
N ARG A 517 16.48 -4.33 13.98
CA ARG A 517 16.96 -5.38 14.89
C ARG A 517 17.17 -4.86 16.31
N LYS A 518 17.73 -3.65 16.45
CA LYS A 518 17.92 -2.96 17.73
C LYS A 518 16.58 -2.60 18.37
N VAL A 519 15.65 -2.05 17.59
CA VAL A 519 14.26 -1.78 18.01
C VAL A 519 13.60 -3.04 18.55
N HIS A 520 13.63 -4.15 17.78
CA HIS A 520 12.99 -5.39 18.19
C HIS A 520 13.56 -5.91 19.51
N HIS A 521 14.88 -5.85 19.69
CA HIS A 521 15.53 -6.22 20.95
C HIS A 521 15.02 -5.36 22.12
N VAL A 522 14.95 -4.04 21.97
CA VAL A 522 14.47 -3.15 23.05
C VAL A 522 12.98 -3.32 23.31
N ARG A 523 12.13 -3.50 22.29
CA ARG A 523 10.70 -3.81 22.49
C ARG A 523 10.52 -5.11 23.27
N LYS A 524 11.32 -6.14 23.00
CA LYS A 524 11.29 -7.40 23.76
C LYS A 524 11.66 -7.18 25.24
N GLN A 525 12.64 -6.33 25.52
CA GLN A 525 12.99 -5.95 26.91
C GLN A 525 11.85 -5.20 27.60
N LEU A 526 11.23 -4.22 26.92
CA LEU A 526 10.08 -3.47 27.44
C LEU A 526 8.89 -4.38 27.80
N ILE A 527 8.52 -5.28 26.88
CA ILE A 527 7.43 -6.25 27.10
C ILE A 527 7.77 -7.19 28.26
N GLY A 528 9.02 -7.67 28.33
CA GLY A 528 9.49 -8.53 29.41
C GLY A 528 9.38 -7.86 30.78
N LEU A 529 9.85 -6.61 30.91
CA LEU A 529 9.73 -5.83 32.15
C LEU A 529 8.28 -5.58 32.53
N THR A 530 7.43 -5.19 31.57
CA THR A 530 5.99 -4.96 31.82
C THR A 530 5.32 -6.23 32.36
N SER A 531 5.64 -7.39 31.76
CA SER A 531 5.13 -8.68 32.25
C SER A 531 5.64 -9.02 33.66
N GLN A 532 6.88 -8.67 34.00
CA GLN A 532 7.44 -8.87 35.34
C GLN A 532 6.71 -8.00 36.37
N PHE A 533 6.47 -6.72 36.07
CA PHE A 533 5.70 -5.83 36.96
C PHE A 533 4.28 -6.34 37.19
N ASN A 534 3.59 -6.78 36.13
CA ASN A 534 2.25 -7.36 36.26
C ASN A 534 2.25 -8.64 37.13
N SER A 535 3.31 -9.46 37.05
CA SER A 535 3.46 -10.63 37.92
C SER A 535 3.65 -10.22 39.38
N VAL A 536 4.53 -9.25 39.64
CA VAL A 536 4.78 -8.73 40.99
C VAL A 536 3.52 -8.13 41.59
N GLU A 537 2.80 -7.29 40.83
CA GLU A 537 1.53 -6.71 41.26
C GLU A 537 0.54 -7.78 41.72
N LYS A 538 0.39 -8.85 40.92
CA LYS A 538 -0.51 -9.96 41.23
C LYS A 538 -0.08 -10.69 42.51
N GLU A 539 1.21 -10.93 42.69
CA GLU A 539 1.72 -11.57 43.91
C GLU A 539 1.49 -10.72 45.15
N VAL A 540 1.75 -9.41 45.08
CA VAL A 540 1.57 -8.49 46.20
C VAL A 540 0.08 -8.31 46.52
N SER A 541 -0.77 -8.27 45.51
CA SER A 541 -2.23 -8.20 45.70
C SER A 541 -2.75 -9.44 46.45
N MET A 542 -2.26 -10.64 46.12
CA MET A 542 -2.61 -11.87 46.86
C MET A 542 -2.16 -11.83 48.32
N VAL A 543 -0.97 -11.28 48.61
CA VAL A 543 -0.51 -11.12 49.98
C VAL A 543 -1.37 -10.08 50.73
N MET A 544 -1.68 -8.94 50.10
CA MET A 544 -2.54 -7.93 50.70
C MET A 544 -3.93 -8.48 51.04
N GLU A 545 -4.58 -9.20 50.13
CA GLU A 545 -5.87 -9.84 50.38
C GLU A 545 -5.81 -10.80 51.59
N ARG A 546 -4.73 -11.57 51.71
CA ARG A 546 -4.54 -12.48 52.84
C ARG A 546 -4.37 -11.74 54.17
N VAL A 547 -3.57 -10.66 54.18
CA VAL A 547 -3.32 -9.85 55.37
C VAL A 547 -4.59 -9.15 55.84
N ILE A 548 -5.35 -8.56 54.91
CA ILE A 548 -6.64 -7.93 55.21
C ILE A 548 -7.60 -8.94 55.83
N LYS A 549 -7.69 -10.15 55.25
CA LYS A 549 -8.56 -11.22 55.78
C LYS A 549 -8.17 -11.67 57.20
N LEU A 550 -6.88 -11.67 57.55
CA LEU A 550 -6.43 -11.96 58.91
C LEU A 550 -6.78 -10.82 59.87
N GLN A 551 -6.62 -9.56 59.44
CA GLN A 551 -7.01 -8.39 60.23
C GLN A 551 -8.51 -8.33 60.51
N GLU A 552 -9.37 -8.74 59.56
CA GLU A 552 -10.82 -8.81 59.76
C GLU A 552 -11.24 -9.88 60.77
N GLN A 553 -10.46 -10.96 60.91
CA GLN A 553 -10.74 -12.05 61.86
C GLN A 553 -10.28 -11.73 63.29
N LEU A 554 -9.44 -10.72 63.45
CA LEU A 554 -8.80 -10.32 64.71
C LEU A 554 -9.80 -9.84 65.77
N PRO A 555 -10.78 -8.96 65.48
CA PRO A 555 -11.78 -8.51 66.47
C PRO A 555 -12.60 -9.66 67.05
N GLY A 556 -12.98 -10.65 66.23
CA GLY A 556 -13.75 -11.82 66.68
C GLY A 556 -12.99 -12.74 67.64
N LYS A 557 -11.66 -12.70 67.63
CA LYS A 557 -10.77 -13.52 68.48
C LYS A 557 -10.36 -12.83 69.78
N VAL A 558 -10.39 -11.50 69.83
CA VAL A 558 -10.07 -10.70 71.03
C VAL A 558 -11.30 -10.50 71.95
N LEU A 559 -12.51 -10.65 71.42
CA LEU A 559 -13.76 -10.51 72.17
C LEU A 559 -14.05 -11.52 73.32
N PRO A 560 -13.39 -12.69 73.50
CA PRO A 560 -13.71 -13.57 74.63
C PRO A 560 -13.36 -13.00 76.02
N LEU A 561 -12.63 -11.88 76.14
CA LEU A 561 -12.24 -11.31 77.44
C LEU A 561 -13.05 -10.10 77.90
N ALA A 562 -13.96 -9.58 77.10
CA ALA A 562 -14.81 -8.44 77.50
C ALA A 562 -16.21 -8.91 77.95
N SER A 563 -16.29 -9.91 78.83
CA SER A 563 -17.50 -10.20 79.60
C SER A 563 -17.30 -9.88 81.08
N SER A 564 -17.00 -8.61 81.34
CA SER A 564 -17.21 -7.97 82.64
C SER A 564 -17.36 -6.46 82.38
N GLY A 565 -18.60 -6.01 82.28
CA GLY A 565 -18.94 -4.58 82.24
C GLY A 565 -19.42 -4.12 80.88
N MET A 566 -20.74 -3.95 80.76
CA MET A 566 -21.35 -3.17 79.69
C MET A 566 -20.76 -1.76 79.64
N VAL A 567 -20.04 -1.44 78.56
CA VAL A 567 -20.06 -0.10 77.95
C VAL A 567 -20.04 -0.32 76.43
N LYS A 568 -21.11 0.11 75.76
CA LYS A 568 -21.10 0.25 74.29
C LYS A 568 -20.15 1.39 73.90
N PRO A 569 -19.20 1.21 72.98
CA PRO A 569 -18.71 2.31 72.17
C PRO A 569 -19.52 2.37 70.89
N GLN A 570 -20.17 3.51 70.71
CA GLN A 570 -20.73 3.97 69.45
C GLN A 570 -19.58 4.23 68.45
N ALA A 571 -19.89 4.05 67.16
CA ALA A 571 -18.96 4.01 66.04
C ALA A 571 -17.79 5.01 66.08
N TYR A 572 -16.57 4.47 65.99
CA TYR A 572 -15.42 5.16 65.40
C TYR A 572 -15.05 4.40 64.13
N LEU A 573 -15.11 5.11 62.99
CA LEU A 573 -14.64 4.61 61.69
C LEU A 573 -13.20 4.06 61.83
N SER A 574 -12.95 2.86 61.30
CA SER A 574 -11.62 2.25 61.37
C SER A 574 -10.61 3.11 60.60
N GLN A 575 -9.36 3.19 61.10
CA GLN A 575 -8.27 3.85 60.37
C GLN A 575 -7.98 3.20 59.00
N SER A 576 -8.45 1.97 58.75
CA SER A 576 -8.43 1.35 57.43
C SER A 576 -9.38 2.07 56.45
N THR A 577 -10.55 2.53 56.89
CA THR A 577 -11.49 3.29 56.05
C THR A 577 -10.92 4.63 55.64
N LEU A 578 -10.13 5.28 56.50
CA LEU A 578 -9.52 6.57 56.18
C LEU A 578 -8.42 6.43 55.11
N VAL A 579 -7.69 5.31 55.12
CA VAL A 579 -6.66 5.00 54.12
C VAL A 579 -7.28 4.52 52.81
N GLU A 580 -8.32 3.69 52.85
CA GLU A 580 -9.11 3.32 51.66
C GLU A 580 -9.81 4.53 51.05
N MET A 581 -10.32 5.46 51.86
CA MET A 581 -10.86 6.73 51.37
C MET A 581 -9.77 7.61 50.78
N THR A 582 -8.55 7.63 51.35
CA THR A 582 -7.43 8.42 50.79
C THR A 582 -6.92 7.82 49.48
N LEU A 583 -6.79 6.49 49.40
CA LEU A 583 -6.41 5.77 48.18
C LEU A 583 -7.51 5.87 47.11
N GLY A 584 -8.77 5.76 47.53
CA GLY A 584 -9.95 5.95 46.69
C GLY A 584 -10.10 7.37 46.18
N MET A 585 -9.85 8.40 47.00
CA MET A 585 -9.84 9.79 46.57
C MET A 585 -8.66 10.11 45.66
N LYS A 586 -7.53 9.42 45.81
CA LYS A 586 -6.37 9.60 44.93
C LYS A 586 -6.59 8.94 43.56
N LYS A 587 -7.16 7.72 43.55
CA LYS A 587 -7.63 7.05 42.34
C LYS A 587 -8.73 7.85 41.63
N LEU A 588 -9.68 8.42 42.39
CA LEU A 588 -10.71 9.29 41.84
C LEU A 588 -10.12 10.58 41.28
N LYS A 589 -9.08 11.15 41.90
CA LYS A 589 -8.36 12.31 41.37
C LYS A 589 -7.66 11.98 40.04
N GLU A 590 -7.02 10.81 39.92
CA GLU A 590 -6.37 10.35 38.69
C GLU A 590 -7.39 10.03 37.58
N GLU A 591 -8.53 9.42 37.93
CA GLU A 591 -9.66 9.22 37.02
C GLU A 591 -10.26 10.56 36.58
N MET A 592 -10.39 11.54 37.49
CA MET A 592 -10.84 12.90 37.16
C MET A 592 -9.82 13.66 36.30
N GLU A 593 -8.52 13.49 36.50
CA GLU A 593 -7.48 14.05 35.62
C GLU A 593 -7.53 13.43 34.22
N GLY A 594 -7.82 12.11 34.13
CA GLY A 594 -8.10 11.41 32.86
C GLY A 594 -9.34 11.96 32.16
N VAL A 595 -10.44 12.14 32.89
CA VAL A 595 -11.68 12.74 32.37
C VAL A 595 -11.49 14.20 31.95
N VAL A 596 -10.68 14.99 32.66
CA VAL A 596 -10.31 16.36 32.26
C VAL A 596 -9.50 16.35 30.96
N LYS A 597 -8.64 15.34 30.76
CA LYS A 597 -7.88 15.17 29.51
C LYS A 597 -8.77 14.75 28.34
N GLU A 598 -9.71 13.83 28.57
CA GLU A 598 -10.74 13.45 27.59
C GLU A 598 -11.70 14.62 27.26
N LEU A 599 -12.05 15.43 28.26
CA LEU A 599 -12.84 16.66 28.05
C LEU A 599 -12.05 17.73 27.29
N ALA A 600 -10.75 17.88 27.55
CA ALA A 600 -9.88 18.77 26.78
C ALA A 600 -9.73 18.30 25.32
N GLU A 601 -9.61 16.99 25.08
CA GLU A 601 -9.61 16.41 23.74
C GLU A 601 -10.97 16.56 23.04
N ASN A 602 -12.08 16.35 23.76
CA ASN A 602 -13.43 16.56 23.23
C ASN A 602 -13.71 18.04 22.92
N ASN A 603 -13.24 18.96 23.75
CA ASN A 603 -13.30 20.39 23.46
C ASN A 603 -12.46 20.74 22.24
N HIS A 604 -11.29 20.12 22.06
CA HIS A 604 -10.47 20.32 20.86
C HIS A 604 -11.14 19.73 19.60
N PHE A 605 -11.87 18.62 19.72
CA PHE A 605 -12.74 18.07 18.67
C PHE A 605 -13.93 18.99 18.36
N LEU A 606 -14.57 19.57 19.37
CA LEU A 606 -15.67 20.53 19.21
C LEU A 606 -15.19 21.85 18.58
N GLU A 607 -14.00 22.35 18.91
CA GLU A 607 -13.38 23.50 18.24
C GLU A 607 -13.06 23.21 16.77
N ARG A 608 -12.65 21.98 16.44
CA ARG A 608 -12.49 21.51 15.04
C ARG A 608 -13.82 21.35 14.31
N PHE A 609 -14.90 20.98 15.00
CA PHE A 609 -16.24 20.87 14.43
C PHE A 609 -16.91 22.24 14.28
N GLY A 610 -16.75 23.13 15.26
CA GLY A 610 -17.30 24.50 15.27
C GLY A 610 -16.65 25.39 14.21
N SER A 611 -15.35 25.23 13.96
CA SER A 611 -14.63 25.95 12.90
C SER A 611 -14.98 25.51 11.47
N LEU A 612 -15.66 24.37 11.28
CA LEU A 612 -16.14 23.94 9.96
C LEU A 612 -17.65 24.09 9.76
N THR A 613 -18.44 24.28 10.83
CA THR A 613 -19.90 24.39 10.76
C THR A 613 -20.45 25.81 10.97
N SER A 614 -19.61 26.81 11.29
CA SER A 614 -20.08 28.18 11.60
C SER A 614 -19.62 29.31 10.65
N LEU A 615 -19.03 29.03 9.49
CA LEU A 615 -18.90 30.04 8.42
C LEU A 615 -19.52 29.54 7.12
N ASP A 616 -20.84 29.43 7.21
CA ASP A 616 -21.77 29.78 6.14
C ASP A 616 -21.51 31.23 5.67
N GLY A 617 -21.50 31.40 4.37
CA GLY A 617 -21.30 32.64 3.65
C GLY A 617 -22.31 32.76 2.51
N GLY A 618 -23.59 32.50 2.79
CA GLY A 618 -24.68 33.29 2.22
C GLY A 618 -25.54 32.62 1.15
N MET A 619 -26.76 32.24 1.56
CA MET A 619 -27.93 32.41 0.70
C MET A 619 -28.10 33.91 0.37
N ARG A 620 -27.92 34.27 -0.91
CA ARG A 620 -28.50 35.48 -1.50
C ARG A 620 -29.38 35.08 -2.69
N SER A 621 -30.69 35.14 -2.47
CA SER A 621 -31.71 35.47 -3.47
C SER A 621 -32.49 36.62 -2.82
N VAL A 622 -32.56 37.84 -3.35
CA VAL A 622 -33.40 38.35 -4.46
C VAL A 622 -33.15 39.90 -4.37
N ASP A 623 -32.86 40.74 -5.38
CA ASP A 623 -33.70 41.17 -6.52
C ASP A 623 -32.97 42.24 -7.38
N ARG A 624 -33.35 42.34 -8.68
CA ARG A 624 -33.39 43.51 -9.60
C ARG A 624 -32.10 44.30 -9.98
N ILE A 625 -31.62 44.15 -11.22
CA ILE A 625 -31.92 44.92 -12.47
C ILE A 625 -31.29 44.16 -13.65
#